data_AF-A0A7C7YJP5-F1
#
_entry.id   AF-A0A7C7YJP5-F1
#
_cell.length_a   1.000
_cell.length_b   1.000
_cell.length_c   1.000
_cell.angle_alpha   90.00
_cell.angle_beta   90.00
_cell.angle_gamma   90.00
#
_symmetry.space_group_name_H-M   'P 1'
#
loop_
_entity.id
_entity.type
_entity.pdbx_description
1 polymer ?
#
loop_
_entity_poly.entity_id
_entity_poly.type
_entity_poly.pdbx_seq_one_letter_code
_entity_poly.pdbx_strand_id
1 'polypeptide(L)'
;MTRPTLKIDPRTLGLLAAQWTLLAGNIALYAAHALPLWAHMVITGLAVHLAFTIWHEAAHGTIANRRWLNDAAGILGMLPYTTPYFMQRHIHLEHHKYLNEKDRDPNLIYAGGPYWQLPIRYIRTIAYARSVLEKDPRTPGMRRSDNFFLAGVAGVYAFALWQGFLV
;
A
#
# COMPACT_ATOMS: atom_id res chain seq x y z
N MET A 1 -11.01 -33.81 -15.58
CA MET A 1 -10.47 -33.04 -14.44
C MET A 1 -11.40 -31.87 -14.16
N THR A 2 -12.08 -31.85 -13.02
CA THR A 2 -12.94 -30.71 -12.61
C THR A 2 -12.04 -29.55 -12.20
N ARG A 3 -12.23 -28.35 -12.79
CA ARG A 3 -11.51 -27.16 -12.32
C ARG A 3 -11.80 -26.96 -10.83
N PRO A 4 -10.78 -26.66 -10.00
CA PRO A 4 -11.02 -26.40 -8.58
C PRO A 4 -12.00 -25.24 -8.41
N THR A 5 -12.92 -25.39 -7.45
CA THR A 5 -13.89 -24.36 -7.10
C THR A 5 -13.16 -23.10 -6.63
N LEU A 6 -13.68 -21.93 -7.01
CA LEU A 6 -13.13 -20.66 -6.56
C LEU A 6 -13.37 -20.53 -5.05
N LYS A 7 -12.29 -20.30 -4.29
CA LYS A 7 -12.36 -19.94 -2.88
C LYS A 7 -12.03 -18.46 -2.75
N ILE A 8 -12.88 -17.72 -2.03
CA ILE A 8 -12.70 -16.29 -1.75
C ILE A 8 -12.93 -16.02 -0.27
N ASP A 9 -12.20 -15.05 0.28
CA ASP A 9 -12.50 -14.45 1.57
C ASP A 9 -13.42 -13.22 1.37
N PRO A 10 -14.73 -13.35 1.66
CA PRO A 10 -15.66 -12.23 1.50
C PRO A 10 -15.41 -11.11 2.51
N ARG A 11 -14.76 -11.37 3.65
CA ARG A 11 -14.53 -10.36 4.69
C ARG A 11 -13.50 -9.34 4.21
N THR A 12 -12.36 -9.81 3.70
CA THR A 12 -11.35 -8.91 3.13
C THR A 12 -11.87 -8.15 1.91
N LEU A 13 -12.69 -8.77 1.06
CA LEU A 13 -13.34 -8.08 -0.05
C LEU A 13 -14.37 -7.03 0.43
N GLY A 14 -15.07 -7.30 1.53
CA GLY A 14 -15.95 -6.32 2.19
C GLY A 14 -15.17 -5.12 2.73
N LEU A 15 -13.99 -5.34 3.33
CA LEU A 15 -13.09 -4.26 3.74
C LEU A 15 -12.61 -3.44 2.55
N LEU A 16 -12.27 -4.08 1.42
CA LEU A 16 -11.88 -3.40 0.19
C LEU A 16 -13.02 -2.52 -0.34
N ALA A 17 -14.25 -3.03 -0.37
CA ALA A 17 -15.41 -2.23 -0.74
C ALA A 17 -15.59 -1.05 0.21
N ALA A 18 -15.52 -1.27 1.54
CA ALA A 18 -15.66 -0.22 2.54
C ALA A 18 -14.58 0.88 2.40
N GLN A 19 -13.32 0.50 2.18
CA GLN A 19 -12.23 1.44 1.89
C GLN A 19 -12.59 2.36 0.73
N TRP A 20 -13.01 1.81 -0.41
CA TRP A 20 -13.31 2.60 -1.60
C TRP A 20 -14.60 3.40 -1.47
N THR A 21 -15.61 2.88 -0.79
CA THR A 21 -16.82 3.63 -0.43
C THR A 21 -16.49 4.82 0.45
N LEU A 22 -15.65 4.64 1.48
CA LEU A 22 -15.21 5.74 2.34
C LEU A 22 -14.45 6.78 1.53
N LEU A 23 -13.48 6.40 0.69
CA LEU A 23 -12.69 7.35 -0.10
C LEU A 23 -13.55 8.12 -1.11
N ALA A 24 -14.33 7.43 -1.93
CA ALA A 24 -15.18 8.07 -2.94
C ALA A 24 -16.28 8.93 -2.28
N GLY A 25 -16.90 8.42 -1.21
CA GLY A 25 -17.87 9.17 -0.42
C GLY A 25 -17.25 10.42 0.21
N ASN A 26 -16.03 10.33 0.74
CA ASN A 26 -15.33 11.47 1.34
C ASN A 26 -15.04 12.57 0.31
N ILE A 27 -14.67 12.20 -0.92
CA ILE A 27 -14.49 13.15 -2.04
C ILE A 27 -15.81 13.85 -2.37
N ALA A 28 -16.92 13.11 -2.46
CA ALA A 28 -18.23 13.69 -2.71
C ALA A 28 -18.68 14.65 -1.60
N LEU A 29 -18.46 14.27 -0.33
CA LEU A 29 -18.77 15.11 0.83
C LEU A 29 -17.92 16.38 0.85
N TYR A 30 -16.65 16.28 0.45
CA TYR A 30 -15.76 17.43 0.35
C TYR A 30 -16.23 18.41 -0.74
N ALA A 31 -16.55 17.89 -1.93
CA ALA A 31 -17.07 18.69 -3.04
C ALA A 31 -18.41 19.38 -2.71
N ALA A 32 -19.24 18.75 -1.87
CA ALA A 32 -20.49 19.32 -1.38
C ALA A 32 -20.32 20.30 -0.20
N HIS A 33 -19.08 20.53 0.27
CA HIS A 33 -18.79 21.30 1.49
C HIS A 33 -19.61 20.83 2.71
N ALA A 34 -19.90 19.53 2.78
CA ALA A 34 -20.84 18.97 3.75
C ALA A 34 -20.24 18.76 5.15
N LEU A 35 -18.92 18.69 5.26
CA LEU A 35 -18.21 18.40 6.50
C LEU A 35 -17.03 19.36 6.71
N PRO A 36 -16.63 19.61 7.97
CA PRO A 36 -15.41 20.32 8.27
C PRO A 36 -14.17 19.47 7.93
N LEU A 37 -13.03 20.14 7.69
CA LEU A 37 -11.78 19.50 7.25
C LEU A 37 -11.32 18.34 8.15
N TRP A 38 -11.43 18.49 9.47
CA TRP A 38 -11.00 17.44 10.42
C TRP A 38 -11.76 16.12 10.22
N ALA A 39 -13.05 16.18 9.81
CA ALA A 39 -13.84 14.98 9.58
C ALA A 39 -13.35 14.23 8.34
N HIS A 40 -12.99 14.98 7.29
CA HIS A 40 -12.36 14.39 6.09
C HIS A 40 -11.04 13.70 6.43
N MET A 41 -10.23 14.26 7.32
CA MET A 41 -8.97 13.65 7.77
C MET A 41 -9.23 12.33 8.50
N VAL A 42 -10.23 12.27 9.38
CA VAL A 42 -10.61 11.05 10.10
C VAL A 42 -11.12 9.97 9.14
N ILE A 43 -12.00 10.33 8.20
CA ILE A 43 -12.55 9.38 7.22
C ILE A 43 -11.45 8.81 6.32
N THR A 44 -10.58 9.67 5.80
CA THR A 44 -9.42 9.23 5.00
C THR A 44 -8.48 8.37 5.82
N GLY A 45 -8.18 8.76 7.06
CA GLY A 45 -7.34 7.99 7.98
C GLY A 45 -7.90 6.59 8.25
N LEU A 46 -9.21 6.47 8.46
CA LEU A 46 -9.89 5.18 8.61
C LEU A 46 -9.79 4.34 7.33
N ALA A 47 -10.04 4.93 6.16
CA ALA A 47 -9.94 4.21 4.90
C ALA A 47 -8.51 3.69 4.64
N VAL A 48 -7.49 4.50 4.92
CA VAL A 48 -6.07 4.11 4.84
C VAL A 48 -5.72 3.06 5.90
N HIS A 49 -6.35 3.07 7.08
CA HIS A 49 -6.15 2.03 8.07
C HIS A 49 -6.69 0.67 7.58
N LEU A 50 -7.89 0.65 6.97
CA LEU A 50 -8.48 -0.57 6.41
C LEU A 50 -7.60 -1.18 5.30
N ALA A 51 -6.96 -0.33 4.50
CA ALA A 51 -6.06 -0.73 3.43
C ALA A 51 -4.97 -1.72 3.90
N PHE A 52 -4.47 -1.58 5.15
CA PHE A 52 -3.46 -2.48 5.70
C PHE A 52 -3.86 -3.94 5.61
N THR A 53 -5.05 -4.28 6.13
CA THR A 53 -5.53 -5.66 6.16
C THR A 53 -5.68 -6.21 4.74
N ILE A 54 -6.19 -5.40 3.82
CA ILE A 54 -6.47 -5.82 2.45
C ILE A 54 -5.19 -6.19 1.70
N TRP A 55 -4.19 -5.29 1.68
CA TRP A 55 -2.95 -5.58 0.96
C TRP A 55 -2.12 -6.65 1.68
N HIS A 56 -2.21 -6.75 3.01
CA HIS A 56 -1.54 -7.77 3.82
C HIS A 56 -2.01 -9.19 3.44
N GLU A 57 -3.32 -9.43 3.47
CA GLU A 57 -3.91 -10.71 3.09
C GLU A 57 -3.64 -11.03 1.61
N ALA A 58 -3.69 -10.03 0.73
CA ALA A 58 -3.31 -10.16 -0.66
C ALA A 58 -1.84 -10.61 -0.84
N ALA A 59 -0.93 -10.03 -0.05
CA ALA A 59 0.50 -10.34 -0.10
C ALA A 59 0.77 -11.82 0.22
N HIS A 60 0.06 -12.34 1.23
CA HIS A 60 0.06 -13.74 1.67
C HIS A 60 -0.75 -14.68 0.75
N GLY A 61 -1.59 -14.13 -0.12
CA GLY A 61 -2.39 -14.92 -1.05
C GLY A 61 -3.62 -15.59 -0.42
N THR A 62 -4.10 -15.06 0.72
CA THR A 62 -5.17 -15.65 1.52
C THR A 62 -6.57 -15.20 1.09
N ILE A 63 -6.69 -14.16 0.25
CA ILE A 63 -7.98 -13.65 -0.24
C ILE A 63 -8.63 -14.64 -1.19
N ALA A 64 -7.85 -15.29 -2.07
CA ALA A 64 -8.39 -16.26 -3.01
C ALA A 64 -7.39 -17.33 -3.42
N ASN A 65 -7.88 -18.49 -3.85
CA ASN A 65 -7.02 -19.54 -4.43
C ASN A 65 -6.49 -19.21 -5.84
N ARG A 66 -6.79 -18.02 -6.38
CA ARG A 66 -6.26 -17.53 -7.66
C ARG A 66 -5.33 -16.35 -7.41
N ARG A 67 -4.08 -16.47 -7.86
CA ARG A 67 -3.03 -15.46 -7.62
C ARG A 67 -3.43 -14.05 -8.10
N TRP A 68 -4.00 -13.95 -9.31
CA TRP A 68 -4.35 -12.65 -9.90
C TRP A 68 -5.44 -11.90 -9.11
N LEU A 69 -6.34 -12.61 -8.42
CA LEU A 69 -7.36 -11.97 -7.57
C LEU A 69 -6.72 -11.31 -6.35
N ASN A 70 -5.75 -11.99 -5.74
CA ASN A 70 -4.98 -11.41 -4.64
C ASN A 70 -4.16 -10.21 -5.14
N ASP A 71 -3.50 -10.35 -6.30
CA ASP A 71 -2.72 -9.24 -6.86
C ASP A 71 -3.60 -8.01 -7.17
N ALA A 72 -4.79 -8.21 -7.74
CA ALA A 72 -5.74 -7.12 -7.98
C ALA A 72 -6.22 -6.47 -6.68
N ALA A 73 -6.65 -7.26 -5.70
CA ALA A 73 -7.07 -6.75 -4.39
C ALA A 73 -5.93 -6.02 -3.67
N GLY A 74 -4.70 -6.54 -3.77
CA GLY A 74 -3.50 -5.92 -3.22
C GLY A 74 -3.17 -4.58 -3.86
N ILE A 75 -3.22 -4.47 -5.20
CA ILE A 75 -3.02 -3.19 -5.91
C ILE A 75 -4.08 -2.16 -5.48
N LEU A 76 -5.35 -2.56 -5.43
CA LEU A 76 -6.44 -1.66 -5.03
C LEU A 76 -6.39 -1.29 -3.53
N GLY A 77 -6.00 -2.22 -2.68
CA GLY A 77 -5.79 -2.00 -1.24
C GLY A 77 -4.59 -1.11 -0.98
N MET A 78 -3.53 -1.19 -1.78
CA MET A 78 -2.31 -0.39 -1.58
C MET A 78 -2.43 1.05 -2.09
N LEU A 79 -3.34 1.31 -3.03
CA LEU A 79 -3.45 2.61 -3.71
C LEU A 79 -3.56 3.81 -2.75
N PRO A 80 -4.37 3.78 -1.66
CA PRO A 80 -4.46 4.90 -0.71
C PRO A 80 -3.17 5.21 0.04
N TYR A 81 -2.25 4.25 0.15
CA TYR A 81 -0.91 4.50 0.71
C TYR A 81 0.00 5.25 -0.25
N THR A 82 -0.38 5.45 -1.51
CA THR A 82 0.45 6.05 -2.58
C THR A 82 1.78 5.31 -2.80
N THR A 83 1.81 4.02 -2.46
CA THR A 83 2.98 3.15 -2.59
C THR A 83 2.67 1.93 -3.45
N PRO A 84 3.63 1.42 -4.23
CA PRO A 84 3.41 0.29 -5.13
C PRO A 84 3.24 -1.05 -4.38
N TYR A 85 2.26 -1.84 -4.79
CA TYR A 85 1.89 -3.10 -4.13
C TYR A 85 2.97 -4.19 -4.24
N PHE A 86 3.56 -4.45 -5.41
CA PHE A 86 4.45 -5.61 -5.54
C PHE A 86 5.76 -5.43 -4.80
N MET A 87 6.29 -4.20 -4.76
CA MET A 87 7.41 -3.84 -3.90
C MET A 87 7.06 -4.10 -2.45
N GLN A 88 5.90 -3.62 -1.98
CA GLN A 88 5.55 -3.77 -0.58
C GLN A 88 5.22 -5.20 -0.19
N ARG A 89 4.62 -5.97 -1.08
CA ARG A 89 4.52 -7.42 -0.91
C ARG A 89 5.90 -8.07 -0.73
N HIS A 90 6.89 -7.71 -1.53
CA HIS A 90 8.23 -8.28 -1.41
C HIS A 90 8.86 -7.94 -0.04
N ILE A 91 8.86 -6.66 0.33
CA ILE A 91 9.40 -6.18 1.61
C ILE A 91 8.69 -6.86 2.79
N HIS A 92 7.36 -6.96 2.73
CA HIS A 92 6.54 -7.61 3.75
C HIS A 92 6.84 -9.10 3.91
N LEU A 93 7.03 -9.82 2.80
CA LEU A 93 7.40 -11.24 2.87
C LEU A 93 8.83 -11.44 3.39
N GLU A 94 9.76 -10.55 3.07
CA GLU A 94 11.11 -10.57 3.65
C GLU A 94 11.06 -10.27 5.17
N HIS A 95 10.20 -9.36 5.62
CA HIS A 95 9.94 -9.16 7.05
C HIS A 95 9.47 -10.44 7.74
N HIS A 96 8.47 -11.13 7.20
CA HIS A 96 8.00 -12.39 7.78
C HIS A 96 9.07 -13.50 7.76
N LYS A 97 9.93 -13.52 6.74
CA LYS A 97 11.02 -14.48 6.62
C LYS A 97 12.14 -14.26 7.65
N TYR A 98 12.43 -13.02 8.01
CA TYR A 98 13.50 -12.63 8.94
C TYR A 98 12.97 -11.89 10.16
N LEU A 99 11.78 -12.25 10.64
CA LEU A 99 11.05 -11.49 11.66
C LEU A 99 11.89 -11.21 12.91
N ASN A 100 12.07 -9.93 13.25
CA ASN A 100 12.87 -9.45 14.39
C ASN A 100 14.35 -9.86 14.37
N GLU A 101 14.85 -10.38 13.25
CA GLU A 101 16.26 -10.68 13.11
C GLU A 101 17.02 -9.41 12.77
N LYS A 102 17.98 -9.10 13.64
CA LYS A 102 18.83 -7.91 13.51
C LYS A 102 19.50 -7.88 12.14
N ASP A 103 19.50 -6.71 11.52
CA ASP A 103 20.12 -6.41 10.22
C ASP A 103 19.52 -7.14 9.00
N ARG A 104 18.55 -8.05 9.19
CA ARG A 104 17.87 -8.78 8.11
C ARG A 104 16.41 -8.39 7.93
N ASP A 105 15.73 -8.03 9.01
CA ASP A 105 14.34 -7.57 8.96
C ASP A 105 14.24 -6.15 8.34
N PRO A 106 13.59 -5.97 7.18
CA PRO A 106 13.35 -4.64 6.58
C PRO A 106 12.70 -3.64 7.53
N ASN A 107 11.85 -4.11 8.45
CA ASN A 107 11.03 -3.25 9.29
C ASN A 107 11.81 -2.62 10.44
N LEU A 108 12.98 -3.15 10.79
CA LEU A 108 13.81 -2.58 11.87
C LEU A 108 14.32 -1.18 11.56
N ILE A 109 14.36 -0.78 10.28
CA ILE A 109 14.67 0.60 9.87
C ILE A 109 13.60 1.58 10.36
N TYR A 110 12.34 1.14 10.46
CA TYR A 110 11.23 1.97 10.92
C TYR A 110 10.97 1.79 12.42
N ALA A 111 11.00 0.55 12.91
CA ALA A 111 10.59 0.19 14.27
C ALA A 111 11.72 0.25 15.31
N GLY A 112 12.99 0.22 14.89
CA GLY A 112 14.12 0.08 15.81
C GLY A 112 14.59 1.41 16.41
N GLY A 113 14.53 1.57 17.73
CA GLY A 113 15.11 2.69 18.50
C GLY A 113 14.13 3.83 18.83
N PRO A 114 14.58 4.91 19.50
CA PRO A 114 13.71 5.97 20.02
C PRO A 114 13.04 6.85 18.94
N TYR A 115 11.82 7.34 19.20
CA TYR A 115 10.99 8.07 18.23
C TYR A 115 11.64 9.36 17.67
N TRP A 116 12.49 10.04 18.45
CA TRP A 116 13.16 11.26 18.00
C TRP A 116 14.12 11.03 16.81
N GLN A 117 14.55 9.80 16.56
CA GLN A 117 15.42 9.46 15.42
C GLN A 117 14.65 9.20 14.12
N LEU A 118 13.31 9.20 14.13
CA LEU A 118 12.51 8.90 12.93
C LEU A 118 12.95 9.70 11.70
N PRO A 119 13.19 11.03 11.76
CA PRO A 119 13.64 11.80 10.58
C PRO A 119 14.97 11.30 10.01
N ILE A 120 15.92 10.90 10.88
CA ILE A 120 17.24 10.42 10.49
C ILE A 120 17.14 9.01 9.87
N ARG A 121 16.20 8.19 10.33
CA ARG A 121 15.96 6.85 9.79
C ARG A 121 15.47 6.89 8.34
N TYR A 122 14.66 7.87 7.97
CA TYR A 122 14.23 8.06 6.57
C TYR A 122 15.40 8.23 5.60
N ILE A 123 16.50 8.88 6.02
CA ILE A 123 17.72 8.98 5.20
C ILE A 123 18.35 7.59 5.00
N ARG A 124 18.38 6.77 6.06
CA ARG A 124 18.89 5.39 5.98
C ARG A 124 17.98 4.49 5.13
N THR A 125 16.68 4.77 5.09
CA THR A 125 15.74 4.08 4.20
C THR A 125 16.12 4.22 2.73
N ILE A 126 16.67 5.37 2.31
CA ILE A 126 17.15 5.57 0.93
C ILE A 126 18.33 4.64 0.62
N ALA A 127 19.28 4.50 1.55
CA ALA A 127 20.41 3.58 1.39
C ALA A 127 19.93 2.11 1.36
N TYR A 128 18.98 1.76 2.22
CA TYR A 128 18.38 0.43 2.23
C TYR A 128 17.59 0.12 0.95
N ALA A 129 16.85 1.11 0.41
CA ALA A 129 16.09 0.95 -0.83
C ALA A 129 16.98 0.50 -2.00
N ARG A 130 18.23 0.99 -2.07
CA ARG A 130 19.20 0.49 -3.07
C ARG A 130 19.48 -1.00 -2.90
N SER A 131 19.72 -1.46 -1.67
CA SER A 131 19.98 -2.88 -1.40
C SER A 131 18.78 -3.79 -1.70
N VAL A 132 17.55 -3.29 -1.49
CA VAL A 132 16.31 -3.99 -1.85
C VAL A 132 16.16 -4.08 -3.37
N LEU A 133 16.48 -3.00 -4.08
CA LEU A 133 16.42 -2.96 -5.55
C LEU A 133 17.45 -3.90 -6.21
N GLU A 134 18.65 -4.01 -5.64
CA GLU A 134 19.71 -4.90 -6.14
C GLU A 134 19.31 -6.39 -6.06
N LYS A 135 18.55 -6.77 -5.03
CA LYS A 135 18.13 -8.15 -4.78
C LYS A 135 16.69 -8.43 -5.18
N ASP A 136 16.08 -7.55 -5.97
CA ASP A 136 14.66 -7.56 -6.28
C ASP A 136 14.23 -8.84 -7.05
N PRO A 137 13.50 -9.77 -6.40
CA PRO A 137 13.10 -11.03 -7.03
C PRO A 137 11.81 -10.88 -7.85
N ARG A 138 11.22 -9.68 -7.95
CA ARG A 138 9.96 -9.45 -8.67
C ARG A 138 10.11 -9.76 -10.15
N THR A 139 9.01 -10.14 -10.78
CA THR A 139 9.00 -10.35 -12.23
C THR A 139 9.04 -9.01 -12.98
N PRO A 140 9.46 -8.98 -14.27
CA PRO A 140 9.38 -7.77 -15.09
C PRO A 140 7.96 -7.18 -15.17
N GLY A 141 6.92 -8.01 -15.11
CA GLY A 141 5.52 -7.56 -15.08
C GLY A 141 5.19 -6.79 -13.81
N MET A 142 5.59 -7.32 -12.65
CA MET A 142 5.41 -6.67 -11.35
C MET A 142 6.15 -5.33 -11.28
N ARG A 143 7.41 -5.28 -11.74
CA ARG A 143 8.18 -4.03 -11.81
C ARG A 143 7.53 -2.98 -12.72
N ARG A 144 7.03 -3.38 -13.89
CA ARG A 144 6.31 -2.47 -14.80
C ARG A 144 5.04 -1.92 -14.16
N SER A 145 4.27 -2.76 -13.47
CA SER A 145 3.08 -2.34 -12.72
C SER A 145 3.42 -1.28 -11.67
N ASP A 146 4.45 -1.53 -10.86
CA ASP A 146 4.87 -0.62 -9.80
C ASP A 146 5.43 0.70 -10.36
N ASN A 147 6.22 0.65 -11.44
CA ASN A 147 6.74 1.85 -12.10
C ASN A 147 5.61 2.68 -12.73
N PHE A 148 4.63 2.03 -13.37
CA PHE A 148 3.46 2.70 -13.91
C PHE A 148 2.66 3.40 -12.80
N PHE A 149 2.44 2.72 -11.68
CA PHE A 149 1.79 3.29 -10.51
C PHE A 149 2.54 4.53 -9.98
N LEU A 150 3.85 4.42 -9.77
CA LEU A 150 4.68 5.52 -9.27
C LEU A 150 4.69 6.72 -10.23
N ALA A 151 4.77 6.48 -11.54
CA ALA A 151 4.67 7.53 -12.55
C ALA A 151 3.30 8.22 -12.52
N GLY A 152 2.22 7.45 -12.34
CA GLY A 152 0.87 7.99 -12.17
C GLY A 152 0.73 8.85 -10.93
N VAL A 153 1.21 8.38 -9.78
CA VAL A 153 1.24 9.16 -8.53
C VAL A 153 2.04 10.46 -8.71
N ALA A 154 3.25 10.39 -9.28
CA ALA A 154 4.06 11.56 -9.57
C ALA A 154 3.35 12.54 -10.51
N GLY A 155 2.66 12.04 -11.54
CA GLY A 155 1.87 12.85 -12.46
C GLY A 155 0.70 13.57 -11.77
N VAL A 156 -0.03 12.89 -10.87
CA VAL A 156 -1.11 13.51 -10.08
C VAL A 156 -0.56 14.62 -9.18
N TYR A 157 0.55 14.39 -8.48
CA TYR A 157 1.17 15.43 -7.65
C TYR A 157 1.71 16.61 -8.46
N ALA A 158 2.36 16.35 -9.60
CA ALA A 158 2.84 17.39 -10.50
C ALA A 158 1.68 18.24 -11.06
N PHE A 159 0.57 17.60 -11.42
CA PHE A 159 -0.64 18.29 -11.85
C PHE A 159 -1.24 19.14 -10.72
N ALA A 160 -1.33 18.60 -9.50
CA ALA A 160 -1.83 19.34 -8.34
C ALA A 160 -0.96 20.56 -8.01
N LEU A 161 0.37 20.44 -8.09
CA LEU A 161 1.32 21.55 -7.96
C LEU A 161 1.09 22.61 -9.03
N TRP A 162 0.96 22.19 -10.29
CA TRP A 162 0.71 23.10 -11.40
C TRP A 162 -0.61 23.87 -11.27
N GLN A 163 -1.63 23.26 -10.65
CA GLN A 163 -2.91 23.89 -10.34
C GLN A 163 -2.89 24.78 -9.08
N GLY A 164 -1.74 24.88 -8.39
CA GLY A 164 -1.61 25.70 -7.19
C GLY A 164 -2.24 25.12 -5.92
N PHE A 165 -2.53 23.80 -5.88
CA PHE A 165 -3.11 23.17 -4.68
C PHE A 165 -2.10 23.00 -3.53
N LEU A 166 -0.81 23.20 -3.78
CA LEU A 166 0.29 22.94 -2.83
C LEU A 166 1.22 24.16 -2.64
N VAL A 167 0.81 25.35 -3.09
CA VAL A 167 1.55 26.62 -3.00
C VAL A 167 0.64 27.71 -2.44
#